data_AF-A0A1Q8QR82-F1
#
_entry.id   AF-A0A1Q8QR82-F1
#
_cell.length_a   1.000
_cell.length_b   1.000
_cell.length_c   1.000
_cell.angle_alpha   90.00
_cell.angle_beta   90.00
_cell.angle_gamma   90.00
#
_symmetry.space_group_name_H-M   'P 1'
#
loop_
_entity.id
_entity.type
_entity.pdbx_description
1 polymer ?
#
loop_
_entity_poly.entity_id
_entity_poly.type
_entity_poly.pdbx_seq_one_letter_code
_entity_poly.pdbx_strand_id
1 'polypeptide(L)' 'MISDLASLVVHKKCGFREIGFRKKVGKMNGTWPDTLLVERRSEMVGVD' A
#
# COMPACT_ATOMS: atom_id res chain seq x y z
N MET A 1 -0.41 -11.19 8.41
CA MET A 1 -1.73 -10.98 7.77
C MET A 1 -1.84 -9.52 7.40
N ILE A 2 -2.16 -9.21 6.14
CA ILE A 2 -2.38 -7.84 5.66
C ILE A 2 -3.76 -7.40 6.15
N SER A 3 -3.88 -6.22 6.76
CA SER A 3 -5.11 -5.77 7.42
C SER A 3 -6.18 -5.27 6.47
N ASP A 4 -5.82 -4.65 5.33
CA ASP A 4 -6.76 -3.82 4.55
C ASP A 4 -6.91 -4.27 3.08
N LEU A 5 -7.50 -5.46 2.89
CA LEU A 5 -7.75 -6.03 1.57
C LEU A 5 -8.74 -5.22 0.72
N ALA A 6 -9.74 -4.57 1.32
CA ALA A 6 -10.73 -3.78 0.60
C ALA A 6 -10.10 -2.53 -0.04
N SER A 7 -9.26 -1.82 0.71
CA SER A 7 -8.49 -0.68 0.20
C SER A 7 -7.54 -1.10 -0.92
N LEU A 8 -6.89 -2.27 -0.78
CA LEU A 8 -6.02 -2.82 -1.83
C LEU A 8 -6.75 -3.01 -3.17
N VAL A 9 -8.00 -3.48 -3.16
CA VAL A 9 -8.80 -3.62 -4.39
C VAL A 9 -9.05 -2.27 -5.06
N VAL A 10 -9.36 -1.24 -4.26
CA VAL A 10 -9.55 0.13 -4.77
C VAL A 10 -8.25 0.66 -5.37
N HIS A 11 -7.13 0.54 -4.67
CA HIS A 11 -5.82 0.95 -5.17
C HIS A 11 -5.46 0.24 -6.48
N LYS A 12 -5.68 -1.06 -6.59
CA LYS A 12 -5.46 -1.82 -7.83
C LYS A 12 -6.31 -1.28 -8.98
N LYS A 13 -7.60 -0.99 -8.75
CA LYS A 13 -8.47 -0.37 -9.76
C LYS A 13 -8.01 1.02 -10.19
N CYS A 14 -7.36 1.76 -9.30
CA CYS A 14 -6.79 3.08 -9.58
C CYS A 14 -5.39 3.03 -10.22
N GLY A 15 -4.88 1.84 -10.57
CA GLY A 15 -3.58 1.69 -11.24
C GLY A 15 -2.36 1.70 -10.32
N PHE A 16 -2.55 1.47 -9.01
CA PHE A 16 -1.42 1.22 -8.12
C PHE A 16 -0.88 -0.20 -8.30
N ARG A 17 0.43 -0.37 -8.13
CA ARG A 17 1.14 -1.65 -8.15
C ARG A 17 1.79 -1.95 -6.80
N GLU A 18 1.89 -3.23 -6.46
CA GLU A 18 2.59 -3.71 -5.28
C GLU A 18 4.12 -3.60 -5.50
N ILE A 19 4.84 -3.04 -4.53
CA ILE A 19 6.29 -2.85 -4.61
C ILE A 19 7.06 -3.53 -3.49
N GLY A 20 6.37 -4.05 -2.48
CA GLY A 20 7.02 -4.76 -1.40
C GLY A 20 6.13 -4.94 -0.19
N PHE A 21 6.73 -5.53 0.84
CA PHE A 21 6.02 -5.93 2.03
C PHE A 21 6.92 -5.73 3.25
N ARG A 22 6.33 -5.26 4.34
CA ARG A 22 7.01 -5.02 5.60
C ARG A 22 6.28 -5.76 6.72
N LYS A 23 7.01 -6.60 7.44
CA LYS A 23 6.45 -7.38 8.55
C LYS A 23 6.46 -6.57 9.84
N LYS A 24 5.30 -6.52 10.52
CA LYS A 24 5.17 -6.04 11.91
C LYS A 24 5.84 -4.68 12.18
N VAL A 25 5.68 -3.71 11.28
CA VAL A 25 6.35 -2.40 11.40
C VAL A 25 5.61 -1.39 12.27
N GLY A 26 4.36 -1.68 12.64
CA GLY A 26 3.58 -0.84 13.55
C GLY A 26 2.54 -1.67 14.30
N LYS A 27 2.20 -1.23 15.51
CA LYS A 27 1.16 -1.85 16.35
C LYS A 27 -0.11 -1.01 16.29
N MET A 28 -1.21 -1.63 15.92
CA MET A 28 -2.54 -1.00 15.90
C MET A 28 -3.52 -1.91 16.62
N ASN A 29 -4.25 -1.37 17.60
CA ASN A 29 -5.27 -2.10 18.38
C ASN A 29 -4.76 -3.44 18.93
N GLY A 30 -3.55 -3.45 19.51
CA GLY A 30 -2.97 -4.68 20.07
C GLY A 30 -2.27 -5.59 19.05
N THR A 31 -2.52 -5.40 17.75
CA THR A 31 -2.04 -6.27 16.67
C THR A 31 -0.83 -5.65 15.97
N TRP A 32 0.08 -6.50 15.50
CA TRP A 32 1.19 -6.11 14.64
C TRP A 32 0.92 -6.59 13.21
N PRO A 33 0.07 -5.88 12.44
CA PRO A 33 -0.22 -6.27 11.08
C PRO A 33 1.04 -6.17 10.22
N ASP A 34 1.02 -6.90 9.13
CA ASP A 34 2.00 -6.67 8.08
C ASP A 34 1.48 -5.60 7.11
N THR A 35 2.40 -4.82 6.54
CA THR A 35 2.09 -3.71 5.65
C THR A 35 2.50 -4.05 4.23
N LEU A 36 1.56 -3.93 3.29
CA LEU A 36 1.83 -3.99 1.85
C LEU A 36 2.16 -2.57 1.36
N LEU A 37 3.26 -2.44 0.61
CA LEU A 37 3.65 -1.19 -0.02
C LEU A 37 3.14 -1.18 -1.45
N VAL A 38 2.46 -0.10 -1.82
CA VAL A 38 1.95 0.12 -3.18
C VAL A 38 2.40 1.49 -3.68
N GLU A 39 2.59 1.62 -4.99
CA GLU A 39 2.89 2.88 -5.64
C GLU A 39 2.03 3.06 -6.90
N ARG A 40 1.82 4.31 -7.31
CA ARG A 40 1.37 4.66 -8.67
C ARG A 40 2.31 5.75 -9.16
N ARG A 41 2.90 5.55 -10.34
CA ARG A 41 3.80 6.54 -10.94
C ARG A 41 3.01 7.46 -11.87
N SER A 42 3.25 8.76 -11.75
CA SER A 42 2.77 9.74 -12.73
C SER A 42 3.52 9.52 -14.04
N GLU A 43 2.82 9.69 -15.17
CA GLU A 43 3.43 9.72 -16.49
C GLU A 43 4.00 11.11 -16.84
N MET A 44 3.52 12.14 -16.14
CA MET A 44 4.04 13.49 -16.25
C MET A 44 5.12 13.72 -15.19
N VAL A 45 6.30 14.15 -15.63
CA VAL A 45 7.35 14.70 -14.75
C VAL A 45 6.93 16.11 -14.31
N GLY A 46 7.30 16.52 -13.10
CA GLY A 46 6.77 17.73 -12.43
C GLY A 46 6.75 19.00 -13.28
N VAL A 47 5.82 19.90 -12.98
CA VAL A 47 5.75 21.25 -13.55
C VAL A 47 6.59 22.20 -12.69
N ASP A 48 7.46 22.98 -13.32
CA ASP A 48 8.24 24.07 -12.70
C ASP A 48 7.37 25.30 -12.41
#